data_AF-A0AAD9UUN1-F1
#
_entry.id   AF-A0AAD9UUN1-F1
#
_cell.length_a   1.000
_cell.length_b   1.000
_cell.length_c   1.000
_cell.angle_alpha   90.00
_cell.angle_beta   90.00
_cell.angle_gamma   90.00
#
_symmetry.space_group_name_H-M   'P 1'
#
loop_
_entity.id
_entity.type
_entity.pdbx_description
1 polymer ?
#
loop_
_entity_poly.entity_id
_entity_poly.type
_entity_poly.pdbx_seq_one_letter_code
_entity_poly.pdbx_strand_id
1 'polypeptide(L)'
;MDTFDIQASFELENEQTDEPMEESIPQPRIHDHTTEDAPHEVTYQLLEGRTKRAKTKLADSDGYIYNVQLRRASATYWQCTVRPKGNHCRAIVIQRGNEFQQGKQNHNHPPTAGAAKAAGVMASVKERAVEDQFKPASAIVNEVLLNESGNEPCPALPKPHHLARAANRIRQSTRPKDPLDLDFDLHQDQIPDGFLKADIKKHGNRHIILGTDQ
;
A
#
# COMPACT_ATOMS: atom_id res chain seq x y z
N MET A 1 54.61 -76.82 31.71
CA MET A 1 53.75 -75.85 31.00
C MET A 1 54.37 -74.53 31.34
N ASP A 2 55.44 -74.24 30.61
CA ASP A 2 56.46 -73.28 31.02
C ASP A 2 56.37 -72.09 30.08
N THR A 3 56.20 -70.94 30.72
CA THR A 3 55.88 -69.65 30.15
C THR A 3 57.09 -69.10 29.40
N PHE A 4 56.88 -68.71 28.15
CA PHE A 4 57.89 -68.11 27.28
C PHE A 4 58.00 -66.59 27.49
N ASP A 5 59.25 -66.13 27.37
CA ASP A 5 59.79 -64.76 27.36
C ASP A 5 59.03 -63.73 26.50
N ILE A 6 59.25 -62.44 26.78
CA ILE A 6 59.98 -61.52 25.87
C ILE A 6 60.30 -60.19 26.57
N GLN A 7 61.54 -59.76 26.32
CA GLN A 7 62.30 -58.64 26.86
C GLN A 7 61.67 -57.25 26.67
N ALA A 8 61.93 -56.36 27.63
CA ALA A 8 61.76 -54.91 27.49
C ALA A 8 63.03 -54.20 28.01
N SER A 9 63.76 -53.54 27.10
CA SER A 9 64.76 -52.47 27.31
C SER A 9 64.82 -51.71 25.97
N PHE A 10 64.26 -50.51 25.82
CA PHE A 10 64.67 -49.19 26.34
C PHE A 10 66.02 -48.70 25.79
N GLU A 11 65.96 -47.84 24.76
CA GLU A 11 66.75 -46.61 24.49
C GLU A 11 66.39 -46.15 23.06
N LEU A 12 65.50 -45.15 22.90
CA LEU A 12 65.77 -43.72 22.70
C LEU A 12 66.50 -43.40 21.38
N GLU A 13 65.75 -43.13 20.31
CA GLU A 13 66.14 -42.14 19.29
C GLU A 13 64.91 -41.38 18.75
N ASN A 14 65.00 -40.05 18.86
CA ASN A 14 64.46 -38.97 18.03
C ASN A 14 63.08 -39.13 17.38
N GLU A 15 62.12 -38.33 17.87
CA GLU A 15 61.22 -37.65 16.94
C GLU A 15 60.99 -36.20 17.37
N GLN A 16 61.43 -35.31 16.50
CA GLN A 16 61.35 -33.87 16.61
C GLN A 16 59.92 -33.47 16.25
N THR A 17 59.05 -33.31 17.24
CA THR A 17 57.72 -32.77 17.03
C THR A 17 57.83 -31.25 16.84
N ASP A 18 57.71 -30.82 15.58
CA ASP A 18 57.44 -29.43 15.23
C ASP A 18 56.10 -29.01 15.87
N GLU A 19 56.19 -28.16 16.90
CA GLU A 19 55.05 -27.38 17.39
C GLU A 19 54.53 -26.52 16.23
N PRO A 20 53.23 -26.56 15.87
CA PRO A 20 52.69 -25.61 14.91
C PRO A 20 52.69 -24.23 15.58
N MET A 21 53.57 -23.37 15.10
CA MET A 21 53.54 -21.92 15.29
C MET A 21 52.11 -21.41 15.13
N GLU A 22 51.50 -20.92 16.21
CA GLU A 22 50.21 -20.23 16.13
C GLU A 22 50.36 -19.01 15.21
N GLU A 23 49.81 -19.13 14.02
CA GLU A 23 49.68 -18.04 13.07
C GLU A 23 48.65 -17.06 13.63
N SER A 24 49.14 -16.00 14.28
CA SER A 24 48.30 -14.91 14.79
C SER A 24 47.58 -14.25 13.62
N ILE A 25 46.29 -14.59 13.45
CA ILE A 25 45.42 -13.98 12.45
C ILE A 25 45.45 -12.46 12.65
N PRO A 26 45.84 -11.66 11.63
CA PRO A 26 45.76 -10.21 11.75
C PRO A 26 44.30 -9.83 11.99
N GLN A 27 44.03 -9.11 13.08
CA GLN A 27 42.71 -8.52 13.31
C GLN A 27 42.28 -7.77 12.03
N PRO A 28 41.07 -8.01 11.51
CA PRO A 28 40.57 -7.20 10.41
C PRO A 28 40.50 -5.77 10.93
N ARG A 29 41.38 -4.91 10.40
CA ARG A 29 41.23 -3.47 10.54
C ARG A 29 39.86 -3.15 10.01
N ILE A 30 38.92 -2.85 10.91
CA ILE A 30 37.67 -2.20 10.56
C ILE A 30 38.10 -0.90 9.90
N HIS A 31 38.15 -0.90 8.57
CA HIS A 31 38.10 0.34 7.83
C HIS A 31 36.77 0.92 8.24
N ASP A 32 36.84 2.02 8.99
CA ASP A 32 35.76 2.95 9.16
C ASP A 32 35.43 3.47 7.76
N HIS A 33 34.68 2.67 7.01
CA HIS A 33 33.96 3.12 5.85
C HIS A 33 32.90 4.06 6.41
N THR A 34 33.32 5.31 6.63
CA THR A 34 32.42 6.45 6.50
C THR A 34 31.82 6.29 5.11
N THR A 35 30.69 5.59 5.05
CA THR A 35 29.86 5.53 3.88
C THR A 35 29.41 6.97 3.74
N GLU A 36 29.98 7.67 2.77
CA GLU A 36 29.45 8.93 2.30
C GLU A 36 27.98 8.66 2.02
N ASP A 37 27.14 9.15 2.92
CA ASP A 37 25.69 9.02 2.89
C ASP A 37 25.25 9.84 1.67
N ALA A 38 25.26 9.19 0.50
CA ALA A 38 24.69 9.75 -0.71
C ALA A 38 23.30 10.23 -0.31
N PRO A 39 22.94 11.51 -0.53
CA PRO A 39 21.67 12.03 -0.07
C PRO A 39 20.56 11.17 -0.68
N HIS A 40 19.91 10.37 0.16
CA HIS A 40 18.83 9.49 -0.25
C HIS A 40 17.73 10.35 -0.86
N GLU A 41 17.62 10.31 -2.18
CA GLU A 41 16.71 11.19 -2.92
C GLU A 41 15.29 10.67 -2.73
N VAL A 42 14.60 11.24 -1.75
CA VAL A 42 13.20 10.91 -1.46
C VAL A 42 12.30 11.52 -2.54
N THR A 43 11.57 10.66 -3.26
CA THR A 43 10.59 11.11 -4.24
C THR A 43 9.21 11.23 -3.62
N TYR A 44 8.40 12.15 -4.16
CA TYR A 44 7.09 12.51 -3.62
C TYR A 44 6.02 12.37 -4.69
N GLN A 45 4.96 11.61 -4.38
CA GLN A 45 3.82 11.39 -5.25
C GLN A 45 2.55 11.98 -4.65
N LEU A 46 1.90 12.89 -5.39
CA LEU A 46 0.56 13.36 -5.06
C LEU A 46 -0.48 12.32 -5.50
N LEU A 47 -1.35 11.96 -4.58
CA LEU A 47 -2.49 11.08 -4.80
C LEU A 47 -3.76 11.91 -4.66
N GLU A 48 -4.29 12.35 -5.80
CA GLU A 48 -5.45 13.22 -5.84
C GLU A 48 -6.74 12.48 -5.50
N GLY A 49 -7.55 13.09 -4.64
CA GLY A 49 -8.87 12.60 -4.29
C GLY A 49 -9.94 13.30 -5.12
N ARG A 50 -10.61 12.60 -6.04
CA ARG A 50 -11.66 13.17 -6.92
C ARG A 50 -13.00 13.52 -6.25
N THR A 51 -13.08 13.68 -4.92
CA THR A 51 -14.35 14.14 -4.29
C THR A 51 -14.14 15.33 -3.38
N LYS A 52 -15.20 16.15 -3.19
CA LYS A 52 -15.21 17.34 -2.32
C LYS A 52 -14.67 17.08 -0.89
N ARG A 53 -14.68 15.81 -0.44
CA ARG A 53 -14.15 15.36 0.85
C ARG A 53 -12.89 14.48 0.75
N ALA A 54 -12.51 14.00 -0.43
CA ALA A 54 -11.31 13.22 -0.62
C ALA A 54 -10.11 14.18 -0.66
N LYS A 55 -9.48 14.32 0.49
CA LYS A 55 -8.27 15.12 0.63
C LYS A 55 -7.16 14.48 -0.20
N THR A 56 -6.48 15.28 -1.03
CA THR A 56 -5.21 14.90 -1.64
C THR A 56 -4.30 14.33 -0.57
N LYS A 57 -3.64 13.22 -0.89
CA LYS A 57 -2.60 12.63 -0.06
C LYS A 57 -1.26 12.82 -0.72
N LEU A 58 -0.23 12.88 0.09
CA LEU A 58 1.15 12.81 -0.36
C LEU A 58 1.72 11.47 0.11
N ALA A 59 2.40 10.75 -0.78
CA ALA A 59 3.20 9.58 -0.46
C ALA A 59 4.66 9.89 -0.78
N ASP A 60 5.59 9.39 0.04
CA ASP A 60 7.01 9.41 -0.31
C ASP A 60 7.52 8.00 -0.66
N SER A 61 8.70 7.94 -1.29
CA SER A 61 9.36 6.68 -1.67
C SER A 61 9.72 5.80 -0.48
N ASP A 62 9.87 6.40 0.71
CA ASP A 62 10.21 5.68 1.93
C ASP A 62 9.00 4.98 2.55
N GLY A 63 7.79 5.22 2.04
CA GLY A 63 6.57 4.55 2.48
C GLY A 63 5.85 5.27 3.62
N TYR A 64 6.05 6.59 3.76
CA TYR A 64 5.24 7.45 4.60
C TYR A 64 4.11 8.11 3.80
N ILE A 65 2.98 8.31 4.47
CA ILE A 65 1.78 8.94 3.91
C ILE A 65 1.42 10.16 4.74
N TYR A 66 1.05 11.23 4.04
CA TYR A 66 0.71 12.53 4.62
C TYR A 66 -0.66 13.01 4.13
N ASN A 67 -1.36 13.73 5.01
CA ASN A 67 -2.56 14.50 4.65
C ASN A 67 -2.22 15.99 4.66
N VAL A 68 -2.96 16.78 3.87
CA VAL A 68 -2.91 18.25 3.98
C VAL A 68 -3.28 18.68 5.40
N GLN A 69 -2.35 19.33 6.08
CA GLN A 69 -2.57 19.99 7.37
C GLN A 69 -3.00 21.44 7.15
N LEU A 70 -2.32 22.16 6.24
CA LEU A 70 -2.54 23.58 6.01
C LEU A 70 -2.11 23.98 4.58
N ARG A 71 -2.90 24.82 3.93
CA ARG A 71 -2.54 25.46 2.66
C ARG A 71 -2.34 26.96 2.89
N ARG A 72 -1.21 27.49 2.41
CA ARG A 72 -0.87 28.91 2.37
C ARG A 72 -0.72 29.34 0.91
N ALA A 73 -0.62 30.65 0.66
CA ALA A 73 -0.48 31.18 -0.69
C ALA A 73 0.73 30.61 -1.46
N SER A 74 1.85 30.35 -0.76
CA SER A 74 3.10 29.88 -1.37
C SER A 74 3.54 28.48 -0.95
N ALA A 75 2.80 27.83 -0.05
CA ALA A 75 3.23 26.54 0.50
C ALA A 75 2.06 25.66 0.95
N THR A 76 2.19 24.35 0.75
CA THR A 76 1.31 23.34 1.34
C THR A 76 2.07 22.55 2.40
N TYR A 77 1.50 22.44 3.59
CA TYR A 77 2.03 21.67 4.70
C TYR A 77 1.28 20.35 4.79
N TRP A 78 2.05 19.26 4.72
CA TRP A 78 1.58 17.89 4.74
C TRP A 78 2.01 17.25 6.04
N GLN A 79 1.09 16.72 6.84
CA GLN A 79 1.42 16.04 8.10
C GLN A 79 1.23 14.53 7.95
N CYS A 80 2.18 13.77 8.50
CA CYS A 80 2.10 12.32 8.52
C CYS A 80 0.74 11.86 9.07
N THR A 81 0.18 10.76 8.55
CA THR A 81 -1.14 10.27 8.95
C THR A 81 -1.14 9.38 10.18
N VAL A 82 0.02 8.92 10.64
CA VAL A 82 0.11 7.94 11.74
C VAL A 82 -0.17 8.61 13.08
N ARG A 83 -1.07 8.00 13.86
CA ARG A 83 -1.55 8.49 15.16
C ARG A 83 -1.48 7.36 16.21
N PRO A 84 -0.27 6.96 16.67
CA PRO A 84 -0.13 6.03 17.78
C PRO A 84 -0.80 6.63 19.03
N LYS A 85 -1.31 5.78 19.93
CA LYS A 85 -1.92 6.25 21.18
C LYS A 85 -0.87 7.00 22.01
N GLY A 86 -1.24 8.17 22.54
CA GLY A 86 -0.36 9.03 23.35
C GLY A 86 0.56 9.93 22.53
N ASN A 87 1.36 9.38 21.61
CA ASN A 87 2.35 10.16 20.84
C ASN A 87 2.07 10.14 19.33
N HIS A 88 1.25 11.08 18.86
CA HIS A 88 0.99 11.22 17.43
C HIS A 88 2.24 11.61 16.65
N CYS A 89 2.39 11.10 15.43
CA CYS A 89 3.49 11.52 14.57
C CYS A 89 3.36 13.02 14.23
N ARG A 90 4.48 13.76 14.35
CA ARG A 90 4.58 15.21 14.09
C ARG A 90 5.39 15.53 12.84
N ALA A 91 5.86 14.51 12.12
CA ALA A 91 6.58 14.67 10.88
C ALA A 91 5.70 15.39 9.84
N ILE A 92 6.31 16.34 9.15
CA ILE A 92 5.68 17.14 8.11
C ILE A 92 6.56 17.20 6.87
N VAL A 93 5.93 17.41 5.72
CA VAL A 93 6.58 17.78 4.46
C VAL A 93 6.01 19.12 4.03
N ILE A 94 6.89 20.02 3.57
CA ILE A 94 6.56 21.35 3.09
C ILE A 94 6.72 21.31 1.57
N GLN A 95 5.64 21.58 0.85
CA GLN A 95 5.66 21.70 -0.61
C GLN A 95 5.62 23.17 -1.02
N ARG A 96 6.57 23.60 -1.87
CA ARG A 96 6.61 24.92 -2.49
C ARG A 96 6.71 24.74 -4.01
N GLY A 97 5.59 24.92 -4.71
CA GLY A 97 5.51 24.54 -6.13
C GLY A 97 5.77 23.04 -6.30
N ASN A 98 6.85 22.70 -7.01
CA ASN A 98 7.28 21.32 -7.27
C ASN A 98 8.35 20.81 -6.29
N GLU A 99 8.85 21.68 -5.41
CA GLU A 99 9.86 21.32 -4.42
C GLU A 99 9.22 20.80 -3.15
N PHE A 100 9.81 19.75 -2.60
CA PHE A 100 9.40 19.14 -1.34
C PHE A 100 10.56 19.15 -0.35
N GLN A 101 10.26 19.57 0.88
CA GLN A 101 11.24 19.61 1.95
C GLN A 101 10.68 18.94 3.20
N GLN A 102 11.44 18.00 3.77
CA GLN A 102 11.09 17.43 5.06
C GLN A 102 11.21 18.47 6.17
N GLY A 103 10.24 18.49 7.07
CA GLY A 103 10.26 19.37 8.23
C GLY A 103 11.27 18.91 9.29
N LYS A 104 11.41 19.71 10.35
CA LYS A 104 12.37 19.45 11.44
C LYS A 104 12.09 18.17 12.25
N GLN A 105 10.84 17.70 12.27
CA GLN A 105 10.41 16.59 13.11
C GLN A 105 10.51 15.28 12.35
N ASN A 106 11.25 14.31 12.89
CA ASN A 106 11.35 12.97 12.33
C ASN A 106 10.10 12.14 12.62
N HIS A 107 9.92 11.06 11.86
CA HIS A 107 8.89 10.07 12.15
C HIS A 107 9.17 9.34 13.46
N ASN A 108 8.10 9.04 14.21
CA ASN A 108 8.16 8.28 15.46
C ASN A 108 7.63 6.85 15.30
N HIS A 109 7.62 6.36 14.06
CA HIS A 109 7.12 5.05 13.68
C HIS A 109 7.87 4.56 12.44
N PRO A 110 7.98 3.24 12.21
CA PRO A 110 8.64 2.72 11.02
C PRO A 110 7.87 3.09 9.73
N PRO A 111 8.59 3.13 8.60
CA PRO A 111 7.95 3.23 7.29
C PRO A 111 7.06 2.02 7.03
N THR A 112 6.05 2.19 6.17
CA THR A 112 5.16 1.09 5.78
C THR A 112 5.46 0.67 4.35
N ALA A 113 6.10 -0.50 4.19
CA ALA A 113 6.46 -1.04 2.89
C ALA A 113 5.23 -1.17 1.97
N GLY A 114 5.32 -0.58 0.77
CA GLY A 114 4.24 -0.58 -0.21
C GLY A 114 3.10 0.41 0.08
N ALA A 115 3.25 1.34 1.03
CA ALA A 115 2.19 2.31 1.34
C ALA A 115 1.80 3.19 0.15
N ALA A 116 2.79 3.67 -0.62
CA ALA A 116 2.55 4.45 -1.83
C ALA A 116 1.71 3.64 -2.85
N LYS A 117 2.11 2.39 -3.12
CA LYS A 117 1.37 1.47 -4.00
C LYS A 117 -0.05 1.21 -3.50
N ALA A 118 -0.22 0.89 -2.22
CA ALA A 118 -1.54 0.65 -1.63
C ALA A 118 -2.45 1.88 -1.71
N ALA A 119 -1.89 3.08 -1.54
CA ALA A 119 -2.61 4.32 -1.68
C ALA A 119 -2.96 4.63 -3.16
N GLY A 120 -2.08 4.26 -4.09
CA GLY A 120 -2.33 4.24 -5.54
C GLY A 120 -3.52 3.34 -5.91
N VAL A 121 -3.48 2.06 -5.51
CA VAL A 121 -4.59 1.09 -5.70
C VAL A 121 -5.91 1.67 -5.18
N MET A 122 -5.90 2.23 -3.96
CA MET A 122 -7.09 2.84 -3.37
C MET A 122 -7.59 4.05 -4.19
N ALA A 123 -6.69 4.84 -4.76
CA ALA A 123 -7.04 5.97 -5.63
C ALA A 123 -7.68 5.46 -6.93
N SER A 124 -7.04 4.51 -7.62
CA SER A 124 -7.55 3.87 -8.84
C SER A 124 -8.92 3.23 -8.63
N VAL A 125 -9.11 2.51 -7.52
CA VAL A 125 -10.42 1.92 -7.16
C VAL A 125 -11.49 3.01 -7.02
N LYS A 126 -11.18 4.14 -6.38
CA LYS A 126 -12.15 5.22 -6.21
C LYS A 126 -12.45 5.95 -7.50
N GLU A 127 -11.46 6.14 -8.35
CA GLU A 127 -11.59 6.76 -9.67
C GLU A 127 -12.52 5.94 -10.55
N ARG A 128 -12.18 4.67 -10.78
CA ARG A 128 -13.02 3.73 -11.56
C ARG A 128 -14.40 3.55 -10.95
N ALA A 129 -14.53 3.59 -9.62
CA ALA A 129 -15.84 3.48 -8.98
C ALA A 129 -16.77 4.67 -9.28
N VAL A 130 -16.22 5.86 -9.53
CA VAL A 130 -17.01 7.04 -9.93
C VAL A 130 -17.33 6.99 -11.42
N GLU A 131 -16.38 6.57 -12.25
CA GLU A 131 -16.54 6.44 -13.71
C GLU A 131 -17.55 5.33 -14.06
N ASP A 132 -17.38 4.14 -13.51
CA ASP A 132 -18.22 2.97 -13.75
C ASP A 132 -19.25 2.77 -12.63
N GLN A 133 -20.18 3.70 -12.41
CA GLN A 133 -21.06 3.69 -11.22
C GLN A 133 -21.87 2.39 -11.04
N PHE A 134 -22.30 1.76 -12.14
CA PHE A 134 -23.16 0.57 -12.16
C PHE A 134 -22.39 -0.76 -12.11
N LYS A 135 -21.09 -0.75 -12.43
CA LYS A 135 -20.26 -1.95 -12.38
C LYS A 135 -20.11 -2.43 -10.93
N PRO A 136 -20.19 -3.74 -10.62
CA PRO A 136 -20.01 -4.23 -9.25
C PRO A 136 -18.67 -3.78 -8.66
N ALA A 137 -18.69 -3.27 -7.42
CA ALA A 137 -17.47 -2.77 -6.77
C ALA A 137 -16.40 -3.87 -6.59
N SER A 138 -16.82 -5.12 -6.40
CA SER A 138 -15.90 -6.27 -6.37
C SER A 138 -15.19 -6.49 -7.69
N ALA A 139 -15.89 -6.35 -8.83
CA ALA A 139 -15.30 -6.50 -10.15
C ALA A 139 -14.24 -5.42 -10.40
N ILE A 140 -14.54 -4.16 -10.07
CA ILE A 140 -13.56 -3.06 -10.17
C ILE A 140 -12.33 -3.35 -9.32
N VAL A 141 -12.52 -3.78 -8.07
CA VAL A 141 -11.41 -4.11 -7.18
C VAL A 141 -10.55 -5.21 -7.77
N ASN A 142 -11.14 -6.28 -8.28
CA ASN A 142 -10.40 -7.38 -8.89
C ASN A 142 -9.59 -6.90 -10.11
N GLU A 143 -10.19 -6.11 -10.99
CA GLU A 143 -9.50 -5.57 -12.16
C GLU A 143 -8.35 -4.63 -11.78
N VAL A 144 -8.55 -3.74 -10.82
CA VAL A 144 -7.47 -2.86 -10.36
C VAL A 144 -6.35 -3.68 -9.72
N LEU A 145 -6.70 -4.65 -8.88
CA LEU A 145 -5.72 -5.53 -8.25
C LEU A 145 -4.91 -6.33 -9.27
N LEU A 146 -5.56 -6.87 -10.30
CA LEU A 146 -4.89 -7.61 -11.39
C LEU A 146 -3.99 -6.71 -12.25
N ASN A 147 -4.40 -5.47 -12.50
CA ASN A 147 -3.61 -4.52 -13.29
C ASN A 147 -2.40 -3.96 -12.53
N GLU A 148 -2.52 -3.81 -11.20
CA GLU A 148 -1.49 -3.17 -10.36
C GLU A 148 -0.65 -4.18 -9.56
N SER A 149 -0.97 -5.47 -9.61
CA SER A 149 -0.18 -6.54 -9.00
C SER A 149 1.12 -6.78 -9.78
N GLY A 150 2.20 -6.12 -9.35
CA GLY A 150 3.55 -6.68 -9.50
C GLY A 150 3.73 -7.96 -8.66
N ASN A 151 4.72 -8.80 -8.99
CA ASN A 151 4.96 -10.11 -8.36
C ASN A 151 5.24 -10.07 -6.84
N GLU A 152 5.50 -8.88 -6.28
CA GLU A 152 5.91 -8.73 -4.89
C GLU A 152 4.73 -8.46 -3.94
N PRO A 153 4.62 -9.22 -2.82
CA PRO A 153 3.60 -8.98 -1.81
C PRO A 153 3.67 -7.56 -1.23
N CYS A 154 2.54 -6.85 -1.23
CA CYS A 154 2.42 -5.51 -0.65
C CYS A 154 1.69 -5.57 0.70
N PRO A 155 2.38 -5.58 1.85
CA PRO A 155 1.75 -5.73 3.15
C PRO A 155 0.83 -4.56 3.53
N ALA A 156 1.07 -3.37 2.97
CA ALA A 156 0.22 -2.19 3.18
C ALA A 156 -1.16 -2.29 2.48
N LEU A 157 -1.36 -3.28 1.60
CA LEU A 157 -2.53 -3.36 0.75
C LEU A 157 -3.77 -3.73 1.57
N PRO A 158 -4.85 -2.92 1.54
CA PRO A 158 -6.09 -3.28 2.22
C PRO A 158 -6.71 -4.54 1.61
N LYS A 159 -7.41 -5.33 2.45
CA LYS A 159 -8.15 -6.49 1.95
C LYS A 159 -9.15 -6.07 0.85
N PRO A 160 -9.40 -6.90 -0.18
CA PRO A 160 -10.32 -6.57 -1.27
C PRO A 160 -11.70 -6.08 -0.81
N HIS A 161 -12.26 -6.68 0.24
CA HIS A 161 -13.55 -6.27 0.78
C HIS A 161 -13.55 -4.83 1.36
N HIS A 162 -12.41 -4.34 1.89
CA HIS A 162 -12.29 -2.96 2.37
C HIS A 162 -12.24 -1.98 1.19
N LEU A 163 -11.57 -2.35 0.10
CA LEU A 163 -11.54 -1.57 -1.15
C LEU A 163 -12.95 -1.47 -1.75
N ALA A 164 -13.69 -2.57 -1.81
CA ALA A 164 -15.06 -2.58 -2.31
C ALA A 164 -15.99 -1.69 -1.46
N ARG A 165 -15.82 -1.70 -0.13
CA ARG A 165 -16.54 -0.77 0.76
C ARG A 165 -16.20 0.70 0.49
N ALA A 166 -14.92 1.01 0.22
CA ALA A 166 -14.50 2.36 -0.11
C ALA A 166 -15.09 2.84 -1.45
N ALA A 167 -15.12 1.97 -2.47
CA ALA A 167 -15.78 2.22 -3.75
C ALA A 167 -17.29 2.49 -3.56
N ASN A 168 -18.00 1.62 -2.83
CA ASN A 168 -19.43 1.84 -2.57
C ASN A 168 -19.70 3.13 -1.79
N ARG A 169 -18.85 3.45 -0.81
CA ARG A 169 -18.95 4.71 -0.05
C ARG A 169 -18.78 5.93 -0.93
N ILE A 170 -17.90 5.91 -1.93
CA ILE A 170 -17.72 7.06 -2.83
C ILE A 170 -18.94 7.25 -3.72
N ARG A 171 -19.50 6.15 -4.25
CA ARG A 171 -20.72 6.13 -5.07
C ARG A 171 -21.97 6.60 -4.34
N GLN A 172 -22.07 6.35 -3.04
CA GLN A 172 -23.20 6.83 -2.24
C GLN A 172 -23.39 8.35 -2.33
N SER A 173 -22.29 9.11 -2.47
CA SER A 173 -22.37 10.57 -2.59
C SER A 173 -22.82 11.06 -3.97
N THR A 174 -22.75 10.21 -5.00
CA THR A 174 -23.14 10.51 -6.38
C THR A 174 -24.45 9.86 -6.77
N ARG A 175 -25.05 9.01 -5.92
CA ARG A 175 -26.36 8.43 -6.18
C ARG A 175 -27.42 9.54 -6.20
N PRO A 176 -28.33 9.55 -7.18
CA PRO A 176 -29.56 10.32 -7.12
C PRO A 176 -30.34 9.98 -5.84
N LYS A 177 -31.20 10.91 -5.42
CA LYS A 177 -32.16 10.59 -4.35
C LYS A 177 -33.09 9.49 -4.85
N ASP A 178 -33.48 8.60 -3.94
CA ASP A 178 -34.46 7.57 -4.26
C ASP A 178 -35.75 8.25 -4.75
N PRO A 179 -36.31 7.81 -5.88
CA PRO A 179 -37.51 8.41 -6.44
C PRO A 179 -38.69 8.19 -5.49
N LEU A 180 -39.54 9.21 -5.35
CA LEU A 180 -40.72 9.18 -4.46
C LEU A 180 -41.96 8.62 -5.16
N ASP A 181 -41.94 8.61 -6.48
CA ASP A 181 -42.99 8.12 -7.36
C ASP A 181 -42.38 7.32 -8.53
N LEU A 182 -43.21 6.92 -9.49
CA LEU A 182 -42.76 6.19 -10.67
C LEU A 182 -42.34 7.11 -11.82
N ASP A 183 -42.32 8.43 -11.64
CA ASP A 183 -41.96 9.41 -12.69
C ASP A 183 -40.46 9.77 -12.63
N PHE A 184 -39.61 8.77 -12.92
CA PHE A 184 -38.14 8.92 -12.99
C PHE A 184 -37.54 8.35 -14.29
N ASP A 185 -36.36 8.80 -14.69
CA ASP A 185 -35.73 8.27 -15.91
C ASP A 185 -35.13 6.88 -15.68
N LEU A 186 -35.37 5.96 -16.63
CA LEU A 186 -34.77 4.63 -16.65
C LEU A 186 -33.54 4.63 -17.56
N HIS A 187 -32.37 4.30 -17.00
CA HIS A 187 -31.17 4.04 -17.78
C HIS A 187 -31.22 2.63 -18.36
N GLN A 188 -31.87 2.46 -19.51
CA GLN A 188 -32.09 1.15 -20.15
C GLN A 188 -30.78 0.40 -20.44
N ASP A 189 -29.70 1.11 -20.76
CA ASP A 189 -28.37 0.53 -21.01
C ASP A 189 -27.78 -0.20 -19.78
N GLN A 190 -28.33 0.05 -18.59
CA GLN A 190 -27.90 -0.56 -17.34
C GLN A 190 -28.84 -1.69 -16.88
N ILE A 191 -29.92 -1.93 -17.62
CA ILE A 191 -30.87 -3.01 -17.39
C ILE A 191 -30.43 -4.18 -18.27
N PRO A 192 -30.27 -5.40 -17.71
CA PRO A 192 -29.92 -6.56 -18.52
C PRO A 192 -30.92 -6.78 -19.66
N ASP A 193 -30.40 -7.20 -20.82
CA ASP A 193 -31.22 -7.47 -21.99
C ASP A 193 -32.35 -8.45 -21.66
N GLY A 194 -33.55 -8.13 -22.13
CA GLY A 194 -34.75 -8.93 -21.90
C GLY A 194 -35.34 -8.82 -20.49
N PHE A 195 -34.72 -8.10 -19.54
CA PHE A 195 -35.23 -7.95 -18.18
C PHE A 195 -36.35 -6.91 -18.07
N LEU A 196 -36.26 -5.79 -18.80
CA LEU A 196 -37.36 -4.84 -18.95
C LEU A 196 -38.36 -5.38 -19.98
N LYS A 197 -39.54 -5.82 -19.50
CA LYS A 197 -40.58 -6.38 -20.36
C LYS A 197 -41.49 -5.29 -20.94
N ALA A 198 -41.77 -4.24 -20.16
CA ALA A 198 -42.56 -3.10 -20.63
C ALA A 198 -42.45 -1.89 -19.68
N ASP A 199 -42.67 -0.68 -20.22
CA ASP A 199 -42.87 0.56 -19.48
C ASP A 199 -44.10 1.28 -20.06
N ILE A 200 -45.22 1.28 -19.33
CA ILE A 200 -46.53 1.70 -19.83
C ILE A 200 -47.18 2.75 -18.91
N LYS A 201 -47.88 3.72 -19.49
CA LYS A 201 -48.74 4.65 -18.73
C LYS A 201 -50.21 4.25 -18.90
N LYS A 202 -50.88 3.92 -17.79
CA LYS A 202 -52.30 3.52 -17.76
C LYS A 202 -53.04 4.26 -16.65
N HIS A 203 -54.21 4.82 -16.97
CA HIS A 203 -55.02 5.61 -16.03
C HIS A 203 -54.25 6.74 -15.31
N GLY A 204 -53.28 7.36 -15.99
CA GLY A 204 -52.44 8.40 -15.40
C GLY A 204 -51.27 7.90 -14.55
N ASN A 205 -51.13 6.59 -14.34
CA ASN A 205 -50.03 5.99 -13.58
C ASN A 205 -49.04 5.27 -14.50
N ARG A 206 -47.75 5.41 -14.24
CA ARG A 206 -46.71 4.62 -14.92
C ARG A 206 -46.59 3.24 -14.29
N HIS A 207 -46.36 2.22 -15.09
CA HIS A 207 -46.11 0.84 -14.67
C HIS A 207 -44.85 0.32 -15.37
N ILE A 208 -43.86 -0.12 -14.59
CA ILE A 208 -42.62 -0.71 -15.09
C ILE A 208 -42.68 -2.22 -14.82
N ILE A 209 -42.63 -3.03 -15.88
CA ILE A 209 -42.72 -4.48 -15.80
C ILE A 209 -41.33 -5.07 -16.00
N LEU A 210 -40.80 -5.69 -14.95
CA LEU A 210 -39.50 -6.38 -14.94
C LEU A 210 -39.73 -7.89 -14.79
N GLY A 211 -38.95 -8.71 -15.49
CA GLY A 211 -39.07 -10.16 -15.37
C GLY A 211 -37.91 -10.90 -16.03
N THR A 212 -37.63 -12.10 -15.53
CA THR A 212 -36.73 -13.05 -16.18
C THR A 212 -37.55 -14.04 -17.00
N ASP A 213 -36.99 -14.52 -18.11
CA ASP A 213 -37.55 -15.68 -18.78
C ASP A 213 -37.36 -16.89 -17.87
N GLN A 214 -38.43 -17.66 -17.65
CA GLN A 214 -38.41 -18.91 -16.87
C GLN A 214 -37.85 -20.06 -17.71
#